data_AF-A0A9Q8Q6L5-F1
#
_entry.id   AF-A0A9Q8Q6L5-F1
#
_cell.length_a   1.000
_cell.length_b   1.000
_cell.length_c   1.000
_cell.angle_alpha   90.00
_cell.angle_beta   90.00
_cell.angle_gamma   90.00
#
_symmetry.space_group_name_H-M   'P 1'
#
loop_
_entity.id
_entity.type
_entity.pdbx_description
1 polymer ?
#
loop_
_entity_poly.entity_id
_entity_poly.type
_entity_poly.pdbx_seq_one_letter_code
_entity_poly.pdbx_strand_id
1 'polypeptide(L)'
;MEGSSDQNLAIRPATTEDLPALLSLMSISVSRLCAASHTESQMCAMIQSLDGRYNELINASTYFVICPRGTPNRIIASGGWNVSRASYSLSGDMNPRSNLAAEGLFGTMAPTVQIRGIYVHPDWARRGLGTRLVKECEAAAQRQVARR
;
A
#
# COMPACT_ATOMS: atom_id res chain seq x y z
N MET A 1 -22.47 -23.63 -5.03
CA MET A 1 -23.17 -22.34 -4.81
C MET A 1 -22.19 -21.35 -4.18
N GLU A 2 -21.14 -20.95 -4.90
CA GLU A 2 -20.10 -20.04 -4.39
C GLU A 2 -20.10 -18.80 -5.28
N GLY A 3 -20.73 -17.71 -4.85
CA GLY A 3 -20.86 -16.54 -5.72
C GLY A 3 -21.44 -15.25 -5.14
N SER A 4 -21.58 -15.11 -3.81
CA SER A 4 -22.22 -13.92 -3.23
C SER A 4 -21.40 -13.14 -2.21
N SER A 5 -20.22 -13.61 -1.79
CA SER A 5 -19.41 -12.91 -0.78
C SER A 5 -18.64 -11.69 -1.31
N ASP A 6 -18.36 -11.62 -2.62
CA ASP A 6 -17.61 -10.50 -3.22
C ASP A 6 -18.48 -9.26 -3.51
N GLN A 7 -19.79 -9.44 -3.74
CA GLN A 7 -20.77 -8.35 -3.93
C GLN A 7 -20.91 -7.47 -2.67
N ASN A 8 -20.51 -7.98 -1.51
CA ASN A 8 -20.63 -7.28 -0.24
C ASN A 8 -19.33 -6.59 0.21
N LEU A 9 -18.34 -6.42 -0.68
CA LEU A 9 -17.06 -5.78 -0.35
C LEU A 9 -17.01 -4.33 -0.80
N ALA A 10 -16.69 -3.44 0.13
CA ALA A 10 -16.49 -2.01 -0.11
C ALA A 10 -15.01 -1.65 -0.04
N ILE A 11 -14.62 -0.67 -0.87
CA ILE A 11 -13.31 -0.03 -0.82
C ILE A 11 -13.50 1.38 -0.28
N ARG A 12 -12.67 1.77 0.70
CA ARG A 12 -12.67 3.12 1.27
C ARG A 12 -11.24 3.56 1.61
N PRO A 13 -10.97 4.87 1.72
CA PRO A 13 -9.71 5.33 2.29
C PRO A 13 -9.58 4.86 3.74
N ALA A 14 -8.35 4.54 4.13
CA ALA A 14 -8.00 4.20 5.50
C ALA A 14 -7.99 5.46 6.38
N THR A 15 -8.35 5.31 7.65
CA THR A 15 -8.23 6.35 8.67
C THR A 15 -7.18 5.96 9.70
N THR A 16 -6.78 6.90 10.57
CA THR A 16 -5.86 6.62 11.68
C THR A 16 -6.44 5.60 12.67
N GLU A 17 -7.76 5.51 12.79
CA GLU A 17 -8.47 4.52 13.61
C GLU A 17 -8.28 3.09 13.09
N ASP A 18 -7.99 2.92 11.79
CA ASP A 18 -7.76 1.62 11.18
C ASP A 18 -6.36 1.06 11.47
N LEU A 19 -5.44 1.87 12.01
CA LEU A 19 -4.03 1.51 12.16
C LEU A 19 -3.80 0.20 12.92
N PRO A 20 -4.47 -0.09 14.06
CA PRO A 20 -4.32 -1.37 14.74
C PRO A 20 -4.78 -2.56 13.88
N ALA A 21 -5.89 -2.40 13.14
CA ALA A 21 -6.42 -3.44 12.27
C ALA A 21 -5.52 -3.67 11.05
N LEU A 22 -4.91 -2.61 10.51
CA LEU A 22 -3.93 -2.68 9.42
C LEU A 22 -2.67 -3.45 9.82
N LEU A 23 -2.08 -3.12 10.98
CA LEU A 23 -0.89 -3.81 11.47
C LEU A 23 -1.17 -5.31 11.69
N SER A 24 -2.33 -5.64 12.25
CA SER A 24 -2.76 -7.04 12.42
C SER A 24 -2.92 -7.76 11.07
N LEU A 25 -3.60 -7.13 10.10
CA LEU A 25 -3.76 -7.67 8.75
C LEU A 25 -2.42 -7.92 8.07
N MET A 26 -1.52 -6.94 8.11
CA MET A 26 -0.20 -7.04 7.48
C MET A 26 0.63 -8.15 8.11
N SER A 27 0.63 -8.24 9.44
CA SER A 27 1.33 -9.30 10.17
C SER A 27 0.83 -10.69 9.77
N ILE A 28 -0.49 -10.90 9.74
CA ILE A 28 -1.09 -12.18 9.33
C ILE A 28 -0.81 -12.47 7.84
N SER A 29 -0.92 -11.46 6.97
CA SER A 29 -0.65 -11.58 5.54
C SER A 29 0.79 -11.99 5.29
N VAL A 30 1.78 -11.30 5.89
CA VAL A 30 3.20 -11.62 5.75
C VAL A 30 3.48 -13.00 6.32
N SER A 31 3.05 -13.26 7.56
CA SER A 31 3.38 -14.51 8.26
C SER A 31 2.82 -15.75 7.56
N ARG A 32 1.65 -15.66 6.90
CA ARG A 32 1.05 -16.83 6.23
C ARG A 32 1.37 -16.92 4.75
N LEU A 33 1.39 -15.80 4.02
CA LEU A 33 1.59 -15.81 2.58
C LEU A 33 3.07 -15.83 2.19
N CYS A 34 3.96 -15.28 3.03
CA CYS A 34 5.40 -15.27 2.77
C CYS A 34 6.15 -16.47 3.37
N ALA A 35 5.50 -17.29 4.21
CA ALA A 35 6.12 -18.41 4.91
C ALA A 35 6.79 -19.44 3.99
N ALA A 36 6.30 -19.60 2.76
CA ALA A 36 6.88 -20.53 1.79
C ALA A 36 8.22 -20.07 1.21
N SER A 37 8.59 -18.79 1.39
CA SER A 37 9.76 -18.20 0.72
C SER A 37 10.66 -17.38 1.65
N HIS A 38 10.30 -17.21 2.91
CA HIS A 38 11.04 -16.40 3.88
C HIS A 38 11.23 -17.17 5.20
N THR A 39 12.38 -16.95 5.83
CA THR A 39 12.63 -17.43 7.19
C THR A 39 11.81 -16.63 8.20
N GLU A 40 11.60 -17.18 9.39
CA GLU A 40 10.92 -16.47 10.48
C GLU A 40 11.62 -15.15 10.82
N SER A 41 12.96 -15.12 10.81
CA SER A 41 13.74 -13.91 11.05
C SER A 41 13.49 -12.82 9.99
N GLN A 42 13.37 -13.21 8.71
CA GLN A 42 13.04 -12.28 7.62
C GLN A 42 11.61 -11.75 7.76
N MET A 43 10.64 -12.59 8.11
CA MET A 43 9.26 -12.16 8.31
C MET A 43 9.12 -11.21 9.51
N CYS A 44 9.80 -11.50 10.62
CA CYS A 44 9.84 -10.60 11.78
C CYS A 44 10.44 -9.23 11.43
N ALA A 45 11.54 -9.22 10.67
CA ALA A 45 12.15 -7.96 10.20
C ALA A 45 11.21 -7.19 9.27
N MET A 46 10.51 -7.86 8.36
CA MET A 46 9.49 -7.23 7.52
C MET A 46 8.39 -6.59 8.36
N ILE A 47 7.85 -7.30 9.35
CA ILE A 47 6.77 -6.80 10.22
C ILE A 47 7.24 -5.60 11.04
N GLN A 48 8.44 -5.66 11.63
CA GLN A 48 9.01 -4.54 12.39
C GLN A 48 9.23 -3.31 11.50
N SER A 49 9.59 -3.52 10.22
CA SER A 49 9.80 -2.42 9.28
C SER A 49 8.51 -1.69 8.88
N LEU A 50 7.32 -2.23 9.20
CA LEU A 50 6.03 -1.62 8.85
C LEU A 50 5.69 -0.40 9.71
N ASP A 51 6.32 -0.27 10.87
CA ASP A 51 5.99 0.80 11.82
C ASP A 51 6.32 2.19 11.25
N GLY A 52 5.43 3.15 11.49
CA GLY A 52 5.54 4.54 11.01
C GLY A 52 5.37 4.78 9.50
N ARG A 53 5.47 3.76 8.62
CA ARG A 53 5.46 3.94 7.15
C ARG A 53 4.12 4.35 6.56
N TYR A 54 3.02 4.01 7.23
CA TYR A 54 1.66 4.21 6.69
C TYR A 54 1.01 5.50 7.15
N ASN A 55 1.55 6.18 8.17
CA ASN A 55 0.98 7.43 8.69
C ASN A 55 0.92 8.51 7.61
N GLU A 56 1.98 8.66 6.81
CA GLU A 56 2.01 9.63 5.71
C GLU A 56 1.00 9.28 4.61
N LEU A 57 0.84 8.00 4.28
CA LEU A 57 -0.09 7.53 3.25
C LEU A 57 -1.56 7.70 3.66
N ILE A 58 -1.85 7.38 4.93
CA ILE A 58 -3.18 7.56 5.54
C ILE A 58 -3.51 9.05 5.61
N ASN A 59 -2.59 9.89 6.10
CA ASN A 59 -2.80 11.34 6.17
C ASN A 59 -2.98 11.97 4.77
N ALA A 60 -2.28 11.46 3.76
CA ALA A 60 -2.45 11.88 2.38
C ALA A 60 -3.73 11.32 1.71
N SER A 61 -4.53 10.49 2.40
CA SER A 61 -5.70 9.80 1.83
C SER A 61 -5.39 8.97 0.58
N THR A 62 -4.16 8.46 0.49
CA THR A 62 -3.66 7.64 -0.62
C THR A 62 -3.52 6.16 -0.25
N TYR A 63 -4.03 5.79 0.93
CA TYR A 63 -4.09 4.43 1.44
C TYR A 63 -5.55 3.97 1.50
N PHE A 64 -5.82 2.78 0.97
CA PHE A 64 -7.14 2.20 0.82
C PHE A 64 -7.24 0.86 1.54
N VAL A 65 -8.46 0.55 1.97
CA VAL A 65 -8.82 -0.70 2.62
C VAL A 65 -10.04 -1.31 1.96
N ILE A 66 -10.08 -2.63 1.92
CA ILE A 66 -11.25 -3.42 1.56
C ILE A 66 -11.84 -4.00 2.83
N CYS A 67 -13.13 -3.78 3.03
CA CYS A 67 -13.90 -4.33 4.15
C CYS A 67 -15.27 -4.85 3.68
N PRO A 68 -15.83 -5.88 4.33
CA PRO A 68 -17.23 -6.24 4.11
C PRO A 68 -18.17 -5.10 4.54
N ARG A 69 -19.19 -4.78 3.75
CA ARG A 69 -20.12 -3.66 4.02
C ARG A 69 -20.83 -3.78 5.37
N GLY A 70 -21.11 -5.00 5.82
CA GLY A 70 -21.74 -5.24 7.12
C GLY A 70 -20.79 -5.10 8.32
N THR A 71 -19.47 -5.07 8.10
CA THR A 71 -18.45 -4.98 9.15
C THR A 71 -17.29 -4.10 8.69
N PRO A 72 -17.46 -2.76 8.64
CA PRO A 72 -16.47 -1.84 8.09
C PRO A 72 -15.15 -1.79 8.88
N ASN A 73 -15.17 -2.23 10.14
CA ASN A 73 -13.99 -2.33 11.01
C ASN A 73 -13.15 -3.59 10.71
N ARG A 74 -13.72 -4.56 9.97
CA ARG A 74 -13.00 -5.78 9.57
C ARG A 74 -12.32 -5.55 8.22
N ILE A 75 -11.04 -5.22 8.29
CA ILE A 75 -10.22 -5.01 7.09
C ILE A 75 -9.73 -6.37 6.59
N ILE A 76 -10.02 -6.67 5.33
CA ILE A 76 -9.62 -7.94 4.69
C ILE A 76 -8.53 -7.76 3.63
N ALA A 77 -8.30 -6.54 3.16
CA ALA A 77 -7.17 -6.19 2.31
C ALA A 77 -6.84 -4.70 2.46
N SER A 78 -5.58 -4.33 2.24
CA SER A 78 -5.13 -2.93 2.28
C SER A 78 -4.04 -2.67 1.25
N GLY A 79 -3.90 -1.42 0.82
CA GLY A 79 -2.91 -1.03 -0.16
C GLY A 79 -2.94 0.47 -0.41
N GLY A 80 -1.85 1.03 -0.90
CA GLY A 80 -1.82 2.46 -1.20
C GLY A 80 -0.76 2.83 -2.21
N TRP A 81 -0.60 4.12 -2.43
CA TRP A 81 0.33 4.65 -3.41
C TRP A 81 0.89 5.99 -2.95
N ASN A 82 2.06 6.38 -3.44
CA ASN A 82 2.55 7.74 -3.28
C ASN A 82 3.11 8.29 -4.57
N VAL A 83 3.13 9.61 -4.68
CA VAL A 83 3.86 10.30 -5.74
C VAL A 83 5.34 10.20 -5.39
N SER A 84 6.09 9.52 -6.23
CA SER A 84 7.54 9.55 -6.21
C SER A 84 7.99 10.57 -7.25
N ARG A 85 8.57 11.68 -6.77
CA ARG A 85 9.38 12.54 -7.64
C ARG A 85 10.62 11.72 -7.94
N ALA A 86 10.82 11.35 -9.20
CA ALA A 86 11.96 10.55 -9.59
C ALA A 86 13.24 11.34 -9.29
N SER A 87 13.89 11.08 -8.16
CA SER A 87 15.26 11.47 -7.91
C SER A 87 16.13 10.25 -8.15
N TYR A 88 16.83 10.25 -9.28
CA TYR A 88 17.85 9.24 -9.56
C TYR A 88 19.07 9.58 -8.69
N SER A 89 19.19 8.93 -7.53
CA SER A 89 20.41 9.01 -6.73
C SER A 89 21.36 7.89 -7.17
N LEU A 90 22.45 8.26 -7.85
CA LEU A 90 23.55 7.35 -8.23
C LEU A 90 24.37 6.85 -7.03
N SER A 91 24.12 7.38 -5.83
CA SER A 91 24.73 6.94 -4.58
C SER A 91 23.62 6.44 -3.67
N GLY A 92 23.79 5.30 -3.01
CA GLY A 92 22.81 4.71 -2.08
C GLY A 92 22.49 5.54 -0.84
N ASP A 93 22.76 6.85 -0.87
CA ASP A 93 22.49 7.81 0.18
C ASP A 93 21.12 8.47 -0.06
N MET A 94 20.15 8.10 0.76
CA MET A 94 18.76 8.60 0.74
C MET A 94 18.69 9.96 1.46
N ASN A 95 19.59 10.89 1.13
CA ASN A 95 19.64 12.20 1.75
C ASN A 95 18.82 13.21 0.94
N PRO A 96 17.80 13.89 1.51
CA PRO A 96 16.97 14.85 0.78
C PRO A 96 17.76 16.02 0.14
N ARG A 97 18.99 16.30 0.60
CA ARG A 97 19.87 17.32 0.01
C ARG A 97 20.55 16.89 -1.29
N SER A 98 20.76 15.60 -1.54
CA SER A 98 21.32 15.12 -2.82
C SER A 98 20.28 15.17 -3.96
N ASN A 99 18.99 15.20 -3.62
CA ASN A 99 17.89 15.25 -4.58
C ASN A 99 17.82 16.57 -5.37
N LEU A 100 18.27 17.69 -4.80
CA LEU A 100 18.27 19.00 -5.48
C LEU A 100 19.34 19.08 -6.58
N ALA A 101 20.47 18.39 -6.40
CA ALA A 101 21.54 18.36 -7.40
C ALA A 101 21.19 17.48 -8.61
N ALA A 102 20.34 16.47 -8.43
CA ALA A 102 19.88 15.57 -9.50
C ALA A 102 18.84 16.23 -10.43
N GLU A 103 18.03 17.17 -9.94
CA GLU A 103 17.04 17.90 -10.76
C GLU A 103 17.68 18.72 -11.90
N GLY A 104 18.95 19.10 -11.78
CA GLY A 104 19.67 19.86 -12.82
C GLY A 104 20.29 19.02 -13.94
N LEU A 105 20.54 17.72 -13.71
CA LEU A 105 21.25 16.86 -14.67
C LEU A 105 20.31 16.01 -15.54
N PHE A 106 19.17 15.60 -15.00
CA PHE A 106 18.15 14.83 -15.70
C PHE A 106 16.92 15.72 -15.76
N GLY A 107 16.63 16.28 -16.94
CA GLY A 107 15.53 17.25 -17.14
C GLY A 107 14.23 16.81 -16.47
N THR A 108 13.38 17.78 -16.12
CA THR A 108 12.17 17.62 -15.29
C THR A 108 11.40 16.32 -15.60
N MET A 109 11.73 15.24 -14.91
CA MET A 109 11.01 13.98 -15.06
C MET A 109 9.60 14.18 -14.51
N ALA A 110 8.60 13.82 -15.32
CA ALA A 110 7.22 13.83 -14.88
C ALA A 110 7.08 13.04 -13.56
N PRO A 111 6.27 13.52 -12.60
CA PRO A 111 6.09 12.81 -11.34
C PRO A 111 5.62 11.38 -11.59
N THR A 112 6.29 10.40 -11.00
CA THR A 112 5.92 8.98 -11.09
C THR A 112 5.07 8.59 -9.90
N VAL A 113 4.29 7.52 -10.04
CA VAL A 113 3.46 6.98 -8.95
C VAL A 113 4.00 5.61 -8.58
N GLN A 114 4.21 5.38 -7.28
CA GLN A 114 4.68 4.12 -6.76
C GLN A 114 3.60 3.49 -5.89
N ILE A 115 3.21 2.25 -6.22
CA ILE A 115 2.35 1.43 -5.38
C ILE A 115 3.15 1.01 -4.13
N ARG A 116 2.54 1.16 -2.96
CA ARG A 116 3.06 0.74 -1.66
C ARG A 116 2.29 -0.50 -1.19
N GLY A 117 2.93 -1.26 -0.31
CA GLY A 117 2.57 -2.64 0.07
C GLY A 117 1.08 -2.97 -0.02
N ILE A 118 0.77 -3.97 -0.85
CA ILE A 118 -0.56 -4.56 -1.00
C ILE A 118 -0.62 -5.80 -0.11
N TYR A 119 -1.57 -5.81 0.82
CA TYR A 119 -1.77 -6.89 1.78
C TYR A 119 -3.18 -7.44 1.65
N VAL A 120 -3.32 -8.76 1.73
CA VAL A 120 -4.61 -9.45 1.64
C VAL A 120 -4.65 -10.49 2.73
N HIS A 121 -5.76 -10.56 3.45
CA HIS A 121 -5.97 -11.57 4.47
C HIS A 121 -5.89 -12.97 3.83
N PRO A 122 -5.15 -13.93 4.40
CA PRO A 122 -4.92 -15.25 3.79
C PRO A 122 -6.23 -16.00 3.48
N ASP A 123 -7.22 -15.93 4.36
CA ASP A 123 -8.56 -16.53 4.13
C ASP A 123 -9.32 -15.92 2.93
N TRP A 124 -8.90 -14.75 2.46
CA TRP A 124 -9.45 -14.01 1.33
C TRP A 124 -8.46 -13.91 0.15
N ALA A 125 -7.33 -14.60 0.23
CA ALA A 125 -6.35 -14.64 -0.84
C ALA A 125 -6.90 -15.31 -2.10
N ARG A 126 -6.28 -15.01 -3.26
CA ARG A 126 -6.64 -15.58 -4.58
C ARG A 126 -8.06 -15.26 -5.07
N ARG A 127 -8.74 -14.25 -4.50
CA ARG A 127 -10.06 -13.74 -4.93
C ARG A 127 -9.99 -12.41 -5.71
N GLY A 128 -8.82 -12.05 -6.24
CA GLY A 128 -8.64 -10.81 -7.01
C GLY A 128 -8.63 -9.50 -6.20
N LEU A 129 -8.65 -9.56 -4.87
CA LEU A 129 -8.65 -8.36 -3.99
C LEU A 129 -7.42 -7.47 -4.18
N GLY A 130 -6.23 -8.07 -4.33
CA GLY A 130 -4.99 -7.32 -4.58
C GLY A 130 -5.04 -6.56 -5.91
N THR A 131 -5.51 -7.21 -6.98
CA THR A 131 -5.70 -6.56 -8.29
C THR A 131 -6.71 -5.41 -8.20
N ARG A 132 -7.78 -5.57 -7.42
CA ARG A 132 -8.77 -4.52 -7.20
C ARG A 132 -8.18 -3.30 -6.48
N LEU A 133 -7.33 -3.51 -5.47
CA LEU A 133 -6.62 -2.43 -4.79
C LEU A 133 -5.65 -1.69 -5.71
N VAL A 134 -4.86 -2.41 -6.52
CA VAL A 134 -3.94 -1.79 -7.48
C VAL A 134 -4.70 -0.90 -8.46
N LYS A 135 -5.79 -1.40 -9.05
CA LYS A 135 -6.63 -0.62 -9.97
C LYS A 135 -7.19 0.65 -9.32
N GLU A 136 -7.62 0.58 -8.05
CA GLU A 136 -8.10 1.77 -7.35
C GLU A 136 -6.97 2.76 -7.03
N CYS A 137 -5.77 2.26 -6.72
CA CYS A 137 -4.60 3.12 -6.55
C CYS A 137 -4.25 3.84 -7.85
N GLU A 138 -4.24 3.13 -8.98
CA GLU A 138 -4.00 3.70 -10.31
C GLU A 138 -5.06 4.76 -10.66
N ALA A 139 -6.35 4.45 -10.47
CA ALA A 139 -7.44 5.39 -10.74
C ALA A 139 -7.38 6.63 -9.83
N ALA A 140 -7.08 6.44 -8.54
CA ALA A 140 -6.89 7.54 -7.59
C ALA A 140 -5.71 8.42 -7.99
N ALA A 141 -4.60 7.82 -8.41
CA ALA A 141 -3.42 8.54 -8.85
C ALA A 141 -3.66 9.36 -10.12
N GLN A 142 -4.33 8.78 -11.12
CA GLN A 142 -4.72 9.50 -12.34
C GLN A 142 -5.61 10.71 -12.01
N ARG A 143 -6.59 10.55 -11.12
CA ARG A 143 -7.46 11.66 -10.68
C ARG A 143 -6.67 12.79 -10.00
N GLN A 144 -5.63 12.47 -9.25
CA GLN A 144 -4.82 13.47 -8.55
C GLN A 144 -3.81 14.17 -9.47
N VAL A 145 -3.20 13.44 -10.40
CA VAL A 145 -2.28 14.00 -11.41
C VAL A 145 -3.04 14.92 -12.37
N ALA A 146 -4.24 14.55 -12.81
CA ALA A 146 -5.04 15.38 -13.71
C ALA A 146 -5.56 16.69 -13.09
N ARG A 147 -5.45 16.86 -11.76
CA ARG A 147 -5.87 18.08 -11.04
C ARG A 147 -4.73 19.07 -10.78
N ARG A 148 -3.51 18.74 -11.20
CA ARG A 148 -2.32 19.58 -11.07
C ARG A 148 -1.89 20.12 -12.43
#